data_AF-A0ABD4ZGV5-F1
#
_entry.id   AF-A0ABD4ZGV5-F1
#
_cell.length_a   1.000
_cell.length_b   1.000
_cell.length_c   1.000
_cell.angle_alpha   90.00
_cell.angle_beta   90.00
_cell.angle_gamma   90.00
#
_symmetry.space_group_name_H-M   'P 1'
#
loop_
_entity.id
_entity.type
_entity.pdbx_description
1 polymer ?
#
loop_
_entity_poly.entity_id
_entity_poly.type
_entity_poly.pdbx_seq_one_letter_code
_entity_poly.pdbx_strand_id
1 'polypeptide(L)'
;MDDKFNQNENIDEHVVVDANHPGYGFTEEKLLKTITQTVHYVGAASRNPQDNVTRVSFSHVYVVNKKSGKVIEDRGFQPKEKSMQLIGTPTLPGYIPDRVVVGGEKVTPNDLNKEYIVTFKLNMKPTNTMQKAKIRYVDLTTNNQLLTEDTISGLANTPINYDPQFKIKHFEEQGYKLVANGFNHNGDVQFFGSSNDYCPIFIITFISAVEAVNINNPVDWVDPSLYHRKSKLIVNFEGCPNPPKTVIQTINWFRTITVNNIVKKVIPNGVYDKTWRADEERYQEVKIPIVQGYHADLDFINQKSVTLDDQTITVQYHPNGHLIPVDEAGAAIQGAPTPQFESDSNDASKVRNDQNVPKVSGYQATLATVTPANPGQDLTVIYEKINNNDDTLYINLNHDHESDSQAAVNHKDIGQQTNLTDDSDVQTAIINFIDIDDHGHSITSSGKLSGRVGESINDLYSTEIPLKVLKEQGYRVVFDDFNENSERQYFKESVLPQIFTIGLSKKSSDNQDNQESSDLDEEYEKLRQTREQFKQIKPTIMDSSDKLNSSQTVNKLIDIITGLLTLIFMLSKGNKK
;
A
#
# COMPACT_ATOMS: atom_id res chain seq x y z
N MET A 1 29.08 1.68 -54.08
CA MET A 1 28.03 2.67 -53.80
C MET A 1 26.83 1.88 -53.29
N ASP A 2 26.70 1.59 -52.00
CA ASP A 2 27.14 2.38 -50.81
C ASP A 2 26.54 3.81 -50.88
N ASP A 3 25.82 4.30 -49.87
CA ASP A 3 25.91 3.95 -48.45
C ASP A 3 24.84 2.99 -47.89
N LYS A 4 25.26 2.26 -46.84
CA LYS A 4 24.36 1.63 -45.87
C LYS A 4 23.98 2.67 -44.81
N PHE A 5 22.74 2.63 -44.29
CA PHE A 5 22.37 3.43 -43.13
C PHE A 5 23.35 3.20 -41.98
N ASN A 6 24.03 4.27 -41.56
CA ASN A 6 25.16 4.19 -40.64
C ASN A 6 24.68 3.93 -39.20
N GLN A 7 25.06 2.79 -38.64
CA GLN A 7 24.91 2.54 -37.20
C GLN A 7 25.93 3.40 -36.43
N ASN A 8 25.60 4.66 -36.13
CA ASN A 8 26.08 5.43 -34.95
C ASN A 8 25.62 6.91 -35.00
N GLU A 9 24.32 7.18 -34.80
CA GLU A 9 23.92 8.45 -34.18
C GLU A 9 23.75 8.22 -32.68
N ASN A 10 24.73 8.70 -31.91
CA ASN A 10 24.82 8.68 -30.45
C ASN A 10 24.19 7.48 -29.72
N ILE A 11 25.06 6.62 -29.17
CA ILE A 11 24.85 6.20 -27.78
C ILE A 11 24.92 7.47 -26.92
N ASP A 12 23.77 8.10 -26.71
CA ASP A 12 23.59 9.02 -25.62
C ASP A 12 23.52 8.17 -24.35
N GLU A 13 24.59 8.24 -23.57
CA GLU A 13 24.69 7.53 -22.31
C GLU A 13 23.61 8.06 -21.37
N HIS A 14 22.53 7.31 -21.24
CA HIS A 14 21.44 7.62 -20.33
C HIS A 14 21.82 7.16 -18.92
N VAL A 15 21.67 8.06 -17.95
CA VAL A 15 21.96 7.78 -16.53
C VAL A 15 20.68 7.88 -15.71
N VAL A 16 20.50 6.96 -14.77
CA VAL A 16 19.42 7.02 -13.78
C VAL A 16 19.87 7.94 -12.65
N VAL A 17 19.01 8.87 -12.27
CA VAL A 17 19.23 9.80 -11.16
C VAL A 17 18.16 9.55 -10.10
N ASP A 18 18.60 9.18 -8.90
CA ASP A 18 17.77 8.83 -7.76
C ASP A 18 18.44 9.31 -6.44
N ALA A 19 17.80 9.15 -5.29
CA ALA A 19 18.29 9.66 -4.01
C ALA A 19 19.68 9.11 -3.61
N ASN A 20 20.03 7.89 -4.02
CA ASN A 20 21.36 7.30 -3.80
C ASN A 20 22.36 7.70 -4.89
N HIS A 21 21.86 8.15 -6.05
CA HIS A 21 22.64 8.56 -7.21
C HIS A 21 22.27 10.00 -7.67
N PRO A 22 22.41 11.02 -6.79
CA PRO A 22 22.04 12.40 -7.11
C PRO A 22 23.02 13.01 -8.13
N GLY A 23 22.55 13.99 -8.91
CA GLY A 23 23.33 14.62 -9.96
C GLY A 23 22.50 15.53 -10.86
N TYR A 24 23.15 16.18 -11.83
CA TYR A 24 22.50 16.97 -12.90
C TYR A 24 21.50 18.05 -12.39
N GLY A 25 21.75 18.63 -11.21
CA GLY A 25 20.89 19.63 -10.57
C GLY A 25 19.86 19.08 -9.57
N PHE A 26 19.67 17.76 -9.54
CA PHE A 26 18.87 17.04 -8.55
C PHE A 26 19.74 16.64 -7.35
N THR A 27 19.37 17.14 -6.18
CA THR A 27 19.97 16.77 -4.88
C THR A 27 19.15 15.67 -4.23
N GLU A 28 19.76 14.88 -3.34
CA GLU A 28 19.08 13.82 -2.56
C GLU A 28 17.78 14.32 -1.92
N GLU A 29 17.82 15.47 -1.23
CA GLU A 29 16.67 16.14 -0.60
C GLU A 29 15.49 16.40 -1.56
N LYS A 30 15.75 16.69 -2.84
CA LYS A 30 14.70 16.90 -3.85
C LYS A 30 14.14 15.59 -4.42
N LEU A 31 14.88 14.50 -4.27
CA LEU A 31 14.51 13.17 -4.76
C LEU A 31 13.89 12.33 -3.63
N LEU A 32 14.22 12.59 -2.37
CA LEU A 32 13.79 11.80 -1.22
C LEU A 32 12.51 12.35 -0.59
N LYS A 33 11.44 11.56 -0.59
CA LYS A 33 10.18 11.85 0.13
C LYS A 33 9.98 10.84 1.24
N THR A 34 9.96 11.31 2.49
CA THR A 34 9.74 10.46 3.67
C THR A 34 8.36 10.69 4.27
N ILE A 35 7.68 9.60 4.63
CA ILE A 35 6.44 9.58 5.41
C ILE A 35 6.77 9.02 6.79
N THR A 36 6.33 9.72 7.83
CA THR A 36 6.51 9.31 9.24
C THR A 36 5.20 8.75 9.79
N GLN A 37 5.31 7.71 10.62
CA GLN A 37 4.24 7.16 11.45
C GLN A 37 4.63 7.32 12.91
N THR A 38 3.83 8.06 13.67
CA THR A 38 3.99 8.25 15.12
C THR A 38 2.82 7.60 15.87
N VAL A 39 3.13 6.92 16.96
CA VAL A 39 2.14 6.37 17.90
C VAL A 39 2.35 7.03 19.25
N HIS A 40 1.37 7.81 19.69
CA HIS A 40 1.33 8.43 21.00
C HIS A 40 0.64 7.51 22.01
N TYR A 41 1.21 7.38 23.21
CA TYR A 41 0.64 6.58 24.28
C TYR A 41 0.15 7.47 25.42
N VAL A 42 -1.13 7.35 25.79
CA VAL A 42 -1.79 8.25 26.76
C VAL A 42 -2.66 7.50 27.76
N GLY A 43 -3.08 8.18 28.84
CA GLY A 43 -4.04 7.66 29.83
C GLY A 43 -3.45 7.09 31.12
N ALA A 44 -2.12 6.91 31.19
CA ALA A 44 -1.41 6.41 32.37
C ALA A 44 -0.54 7.47 33.09
N ALA A 45 -0.74 8.76 32.77
CA ALA A 45 0.03 9.88 33.30
C ALA A 45 1.56 9.68 33.12
N SER A 46 2.35 9.75 34.20
CA SER A 46 3.81 9.53 34.16
C SER A 46 4.22 8.08 33.84
N ARG A 47 3.27 7.14 33.72
CA ARG A 47 3.51 5.76 33.28
C ARG A 47 3.15 5.52 31.81
N ASN A 48 2.88 6.56 31.02
CA ASN A 48 2.77 6.43 29.56
C ASN A 48 4.11 5.90 28.97
N PRO A 49 4.09 4.87 28.10
CA PRO A 49 5.24 4.52 27.28
C PRO A 49 5.70 5.68 26.38
N GLN A 50 6.97 5.65 25.95
CA GLN A 50 7.51 6.62 24.99
C GLN A 50 6.89 6.44 23.60
N ASP A 51 6.69 7.54 22.88
CA ASP A 51 6.09 7.55 21.54
C ASP A 51 6.90 6.71 20.53
N ASN A 52 6.23 5.87 19.76
CA ASN A 52 6.89 5.03 18.75
C ASN A 52 6.89 5.74 17.39
N VAL A 53 8.07 6.01 16.83
CA VAL A 53 8.23 6.75 15.57
C VAL A 53 8.93 5.87 14.52
N THR A 54 8.21 5.54 13.45
CA THR A 54 8.71 4.76 12.30
C THR A 54 8.61 5.59 11.02
N ARG A 55 9.44 5.27 10.01
CA ARG A 55 9.52 6.04 8.75
C ARG A 55 9.63 5.12 7.55
N VAL A 56 9.07 5.56 6.42
CA VAL A 56 9.34 4.99 5.09
C VAL A 56 9.72 6.09 4.12
N SER A 57 10.69 5.83 3.25
CA SER A 57 11.17 6.79 2.25
C SER A 57 10.99 6.28 0.83
N PHE A 58 10.70 7.20 -0.08
CA PHE A 58 10.51 7.01 -1.51
C PHE A 58 11.56 7.84 -2.25
N SER A 59 12.10 7.32 -3.36
CA SER A 59 13.00 8.08 -4.22
C SER A 59 12.30 8.45 -5.52
N HIS A 60 12.31 9.73 -5.91
CA HIS A 60 12.05 10.13 -7.28
C HIS A 60 13.14 9.56 -8.19
N VAL A 61 12.77 9.17 -9.40
CA VAL A 61 13.69 8.53 -10.35
C VAL A 61 13.55 9.21 -11.71
N TYR A 62 14.63 9.86 -12.15
CA TYR A 62 14.75 10.43 -13.48
C TYR A 62 15.68 9.60 -14.36
N VAL A 63 15.48 9.66 -15.67
CA VAL A 63 16.51 9.31 -16.65
C VAL A 63 17.01 10.59 -17.30
N VAL A 64 18.31 10.80 -17.25
CA VAL A 64 18.97 12.02 -17.72
C VAL A 64 19.95 11.69 -18.84
N ASN A 65 19.99 12.54 -19.85
CA ASN A 65 20.98 12.52 -20.92
C ASN A 65 22.34 13.01 -20.38
N LYS A 66 23.34 12.14 -20.24
CA LYS A 66 24.63 12.47 -19.60
C LYS A 66 25.38 13.64 -20.24
N LYS A 67 25.21 13.88 -21.55
CA LYS A 67 25.89 14.95 -22.30
C LYS A 67 25.22 16.32 -22.12
N SER A 68 23.90 16.37 -22.10
CA SER A 68 23.13 17.63 -22.06
C SER A 68 22.51 17.96 -20.69
N GLY A 69 22.50 17.02 -19.75
CA GLY A 69 21.87 17.16 -18.44
C GLY A 69 20.33 17.24 -18.46
N LYS A 70 19.69 17.05 -19.63
CA LYS A 70 18.24 17.10 -19.77
C LYS A 70 17.59 15.79 -19.32
N VAL A 71 16.46 15.90 -18.63
CA VAL A 71 15.56 14.77 -18.36
C VAL A 71 14.99 14.27 -19.68
N ILE A 72 15.03 12.94 -19.86
CA ILE A 72 14.43 12.20 -20.98
C ILE A 72 13.13 11.54 -20.52
N GLU A 73 13.13 10.98 -19.31
CA GLU A 73 12.04 10.21 -18.72
C GLU A 73 11.92 10.59 -17.23
N ASP A 74 10.72 10.95 -16.79
CA ASP A 74 10.38 11.03 -15.37
C ASP A 74 9.62 9.75 -15.01
N ARG A 75 10.20 8.92 -14.14
CA ARG A 75 9.58 7.67 -13.68
C ARG A 75 8.76 7.86 -12.40
N GLY A 76 8.70 9.09 -11.88
CA GLY A 76 8.12 9.43 -10.59
C GLY A 76 8.86 8.82 -9.41
N PHE A 77 8.25 8.91 -8.23
CA PHE A 77 8.69 8.16 -7.05
C PHE A 77 8.64 6.65 -7.23
N GLN A 78 9.59 5.93 -6.64
CA GLN A 78 9.65 4.48 -6.59
C GLN A 78 10.01 3.95 -5.18
N PRO A 79 9.44 2.80 -4.75
CA PRO A 79 8.22 2.18 -5.31
C PRO A 79 7.02 3.15 -5.22
N LYS A 80 5.88 2.85 -5.86
CA LYS A 80 4.71 3.78 -5.80
C LYS A 80 4.04 3.80 -4.43
N GLU A 81 4.16 2.71 -3.69
CA GLU A 81 3.58 2.51 -2.38
C GLU A 81 4.52 1.73 -1.46
N LYS A 82 4.37 1.90 -0.15
CA LYS A 82 4.97 1.06 0.91
C LYS A 82 3.96 0.88 2.03
N SER A 83 3.98 -0.26 2.71
CA SER A 83 3.37 -0.35 4.03
C SER A 83 4.22 0.38 5.08
N MET A 84 3.57 1.09 5.99
CA MET A 84 4.16 1.45 7.29
C MET A 84 4.33 0.19 8.13
N GLN A 85 5.18 0.25 9.16
CA GLN A 85 5.35 -0.89 10.07
C GLN A 85 4.07 -1.14 10.88
N LEU A 86 3.78 -2.40 11.15
CA LEU A 86 2.75 -2.81 12.10
C LEU A 86 3.35 -2.75 13.51
N ILE A 87 2.82 -1.90 14.39
CA ILE A 87 3.38 -1.66 15.73
C ILE A 87 2.53 -2.38 16.77
N GLY A 88 3.18 -3.23 17.57
CA GLY A 88 2.59 -3.82 18.79
C GLY A 88 2.55 -2.79 19.91
N THR A 89 1.45 -2.73 20.65
CA THR A 89 1.32 -1.81 21.80
C THR A 89 2.10 -2.36 23.00
N PRO A 90 2.96 -1.56 23.67
CA PRO A 90 3.70 -2.00 24.85
C PRO A 90 2.79 -2.51 25.96
N THR A 91 3.22 -3.54 26.69
CA THR A 91 2.47 -3.99 27.88
C THR A 91 2.68 -3.00 29.02
N LEU A 92 1.60 -2.35 29.46
CA LEU A 92 1.62 -1.52 30.66
C LEU A 92 0.81 -2.20 31.78
N PRO A 93 1.46 -2.88 32.74
CA PRO A 93 0.74 -3.66 33.75
C PRO A 93 -0.17 -2.80 34.62
N GLY A 94 -1.40 -3.28 34.79
CA GLY A 94 -2.51 -2.54 35.39
C GLY A 94 -3.36 -1.69 34.48
N TYR A 95 -2.97 -1.57 33.21
CA TYR A 95 -3.77 -0.89 32.21
C TYR A 95 -4.16 -1.88 31.10
N ILE A 96 -5.23 -1.55 30.40
CA ILE A 96 -5.64 -2.18 29.15
C ILE A 96 -5.60 -1.06 28.10
N PRO A 97 -4.80 -1.16 27.04
CA PRO A 97 -4.89 -0.23 25.92
C PRO A 97 -6.18 -0.48 25.14
N ASP A 98 -6.78 0.58 24.60
CA ASP A 98 -7.91 0.49 23.68
C ASP A 98 -7.57 -0.24 22.36
N ARG A 99 -6.28 -0.34 22.02
CA ARG A 99 -5.75 -1.06 20.85
C ARG A 99 -4.48 -1.82 21.23
N VAL A 100 -4.37 -3.07 20.80
CA VAL A 100 -3.16 -3.91 21.04
C VAL A 100 -2.15 -3.84 19.89
N VAL A 101 -2.56 -3.36 18.71
CA VAL A 101 -1.75 -3.19 17.50
C VAL A 101 -2.24 -1.95 16.75
N VAL A 102 -1.33 -1.18 16.16
CA VAL A 102 -1.61 0.02 15.34
C VAL A 102 -0.67 0.10 14.12
N GLY A 103 -0.95 1.06 13.22
CA GLY A 103 -0.18 1.24 12.00
C GLY A 103 -0.43 0.17 10.95
N GLY A 104 0.58 -0.10 10.11
CA GLY A 104 0.51 -1.10 9.03
C GLY A 104 -0.12 -0.63 7.71
N GLU A 105 -0.69 0.59 7.68
CA GLU A 105 -1.30 1.19 6.49
C GLU A 105 -0.36 1.25 5.29
N LYS A 106 -0.91 1.13 4.07
CA LYS A 106 -0.20 1.51 2.85
C LYS A 106 -0.17 3.03 2.71
N VAL A 107 0.98 3.55 2.31
CA VAL A 107 1.20 4.97 1.99
C VAL A 107 1.90 5.12 0.65
N THR A 108 1.67 6.27 0.05
CA THR A 108 2.30 6.78 -1.16
C THR A 108 3.16 8.01 -0.82
N PRO A 109 3.99 8.51 -1.74
CA PRO A 109 4.71 9.77 -1.54
C PRO A 109 3.81 11.00 -1.35
N ASN A 110 2.53 10.93 -1.74
CA ASN A 110 1.57 12.03 -1.65
C ASN A 110 0.79 12.05 -0.33
N ASP A 111 0.90 10.99 0.49
CA ASP A 111 0.26 10.93 1.80
C ASP A 111 0.86 11.93 2.80
N LEU A 112 0.09 12.21 3.84
CA LEU A 112 0.56 12.91 5.04
C LEU A 112 1.21 11.92 6.01
N ASN A 113 1.94 12.45 7.00
CA ASN A 113 2.37 11.66 8.15
C ASN A 113 1.16 11.03 8.85
N LYS A 114 1.34 9.83 9.41
CA LYS A 114 0.32 9.08 10.13
C LYS A 114 0.53 9.29 11.62
N GLU A 115 -0.50 9.71 12.33
CA GLU A 115 -0.48 9.82 13.79
C GLU A 115 -1.60 8.96 14.39
N TYR A 116 -1.24 8.16 15.39
CA TYR A 116 -2.16 7.31 16.13
C TYR A 116 -2.07 7.64 17.61
N ILE A 117 -3.19 7.61 18.32
CA ILE A 117 -3.24 7.68 19.78
C ILE A 117 -3.73 6.32 20.29
N VAL A 118 -3.02 5.78 21.28
CA VAL A 118 -3.40 4.56 22.01
C VAL A 118 -3.67 4.94 23.46
N THR A 119 -4.89 4.67 23.92
CA THR A 119 -5.37 5.08 25.25
C THR A 119 -5.33 3.92 26.22
N PHE A 120 -4.37 3.94 27.14
CA PHE A 120 -4.33 3.06 28.30
C PHE A 120 -5.41 3.44 29.31
N LYS A 121 -6.34 2.52 29.59
CA LYS A 121 -7.36 2.66 30.63
C LYS A 121 -7.00 1.80 31.83
N LEU A 122 -7.19 2.31 33.05
CA LEU A 122 -6.92 1.56 34.27
C LEU A 122 -7.80 0.31 34.33
N ASN A 123 -7.19 -0.86 34.50
CA ASN A 123 -7.92 -2.11 34.61
C ASN A 123 -8.61 -2.22 35.97
N MET A 124 -9.93 -2.10 36.01
CA MET A 124 -10.69 -2.24 37.27
C MET A 124 -10.99 -3.69 37.67
N LYS A 125 -10.80 -4.63 36.75
CA LYS A 125 -11.10 -6.06 36.90
C LYS A 125 -9.83 -6.89 36.61
N PRO A 126 -8.81 -6.81 37.49
CA PRO A 126 -7.62 -7.63 37.36
C PRO A 126 -7.99 -9.12 37.41
N THR A 127 -7.33 -9.93 36.61
CA THR A 127 -7.38 -11.39 36.73
C THR A 127 -6.06 -11.92 37.27
N ASN A 128 -6.09 -13.08 37.92
CA ASN A 128 -4.93 -13.89 38.29
C ASN A 128 -4.87 -15.22 37.49
N THR A 129 -5.79 -15.43 36.55
CA THR A 129 -5.86 -16.63 35.70
C THR A 129 -4.82 -16.62 34.58
N MET A 130 -4.66 -17.77 33.90
CA MET A 130 -3.73 -17.92 32.78
C MET A 130 -4.14 -17.07 31.58
N GLN A 131 -3.26 -16.14 31.20
CA GLN A 131 -3.38 -15.24 30.06
C GLN A 131 -2.56 -15.74 28.87
N LYS A 132 -2.71 -15.05 27.74
CA LYS A 132 -1.97 -15.32 26.50
C LYS A 132 -1.23 -14.08 26.04
N ALA A 133 -0.13 -14.30 25.32
CA ALA A 133 0.61 -13.30 24.58
C ALA A 133 0.95 -13.84 23.19
N LYS A 134 1.03 -12.96 22.19
CA LYS A 134 1.33 -13.32 20.79
C LYS A 134 2.60 -12.62 20.31
N ILE A 135 3.47 -13.35 19.61
CA ILE A 135 4.63 -12.78 18.91
C ILE A 135 4.45 -13.06 17.43
N ARG A 136 4.31 -12.00 16.63
CA ARG A 136 4.13 -12.05 15.18
C ARG A 136 5.41 -11.70 14.46
N TYR A 137 5.80 -12.52 13.51
CA TYR A 137 6.89 -12.28 12.58
C TYR A 137 6.25 -11.82 11.27
N VAL A 138 6.57 -10.61 10.78
CA VAL A 138 5.94 -10.02 9.59
C VAL A 138 6.98 -9.54 8.58
N ASP A 139 6.71 -9.72 7.29
CA ASP A 139 7.51 -9.15 6.19
C ASP A 139 6.88 -7.86 5.66
N LEU A 140 7.60 -6.75 5.81
CA LEU A 140 7.21 -5.43 5.37
C LEU A 140 7.22 -5.32 3.83
N THR A 141 8.13 -6.03 3.15
CA THR A 141 8.24 -6.06 1.68
C THR A 141 6.98 -6.63 1.03
N THR A 142 6.27 -7.54 1.70
CA THR A 142 5.02 -8.15 1.23
C THR A 142 3.75 -7.56 1.87
N ASN A 143 3.84 -6.31 2.33
CA ASN A 143 2.76 -5.52 2.95
C ASN A 143 2.34 -6.05 4.34
N ASN A 144 3.30 -6.19 5.25
CA ASN A 144 3.12 -6.76 6.60
C ASN A 144 2.54 -8.19 6.58
N GLN A 145 2.96 -9.03 5.62
CA GLN A 145 2.52 -10.42 5.57
C GLN A 145 2.98 -11.16 6.82
N LEU A 146 2.06 -11.81 7.53
CA LEU A 146 2.39 -12.71 8.64
C LEU A 146 3.19 -13.92 8.11
N LEU A 147 4.40 -14.09 8.63
CA LEU A 147 5.29 -15.23 8.38
C LEU A 147 4.99 -16.36 9.38
N THR A 148 4.89 -16.02 10.66
CA THR A 148 4.46 -16.94 11.73
C THR A 148 3.95 -16.16 12.95
N GLU A 149 3.14 -16.79 13.79
CA GLU A 149 2.68 -16.27 15.07
C GLU A 149 2.90 -17.33 16.16
N ASP A 150 3.68 -17.01 17.19
CA ASP A 150 3.68 -17.79 18.44
C ASP A 150 2.55 -17.32 19.35
N THR A 151 1.95 -18.26 20.09
CA THR A 151 1.06 -17.95 21.21
C THR A 151 1.61 -18.60 22.48
N ILE A 152 1.99 -17.78 23.45
CA ILE A 152 2.54 -18.19 24.75
C ILE A 152 1.46 -18.01 25.80
N SER A 153 1.48 -18.82 26.87
CA SER A 153 0.56 -18.69 28.01
C SER A 153 1.32 -18.63 29.34
N GLY A 154 0.78 -17.90 30.31
CA GLY A 154 1.36 -17.73 31.64
C GLY A 154 0.40 -17.00 32.57
N LEU A 155 0.80 -16.78 33.83
CA LEU A 155 -0.03 -16.08 34.81
C LEU A 155 -0.16 -14.58 34.45
N ALA A 156 -1.31 -13.99 34.78
CA ALA A 156 -1.52 -12.55 34.58
C ALA A 156 -0.46 -11.70 35.30
N ASN A 157 -0.03 -10.62 34.65
CA ASN A 157 1.04 -9.71 35.13
C ASN A 157 2.41 -10.37 35.44
N THR A 158 2.67 -11.63 35.06
CA THR A 158 4.04 -12.19 35.15
C THR A 158 4.85 -11.90 33.89
N PRO A 159 6.19 -11.86 33.98
CA PRO A 159 7.06 -11.79 32.81
C PRO A 159 6.82 -12.90 31.79
N ILE A 160 7.05 -12.61 30.51
CA ILE A 160 7.03 -13.55 29.40
C ILE A 160 8.45 -14.06 29.18
N ASN A 161 8.73 -15.30 29.61
CA ASN A 161 9.99 -15.96 29.28
C ASN A 161 9.94 -16.49 27.83
N TYR A 162 10.56 -15.75 26.91
CA TYR A 162 10.64 -16.06 25.48
C TYR A 162 11.88 -15.41 24.88
N ASP A 163 12.50 -16.09 23.92
CA ASP A 163 13.62 -15.57 23.14
C ASP A 163 13.30 -15.67 21.63
N PRO A 164 13.19 -14.53 20.90
CA PRO A 164 12.97 -14.56 19.47
C PRO A 164 14.22 -14.92 18.65
N GLN A 165 15.44 -14.91 19.23
CA GLN A 165 16.70 -14.96 18.46
C GLN A 165 16.83 -16.20 17.57
N PHE A 166 16.36 -17.37 18.02
CA PHE A 166 16.35 -18.58 17.19
C PHE A 166 15.49 -18.40 15.92
N LYS A 167 14.32 -17.76 16.04
CA LYS A 167 13.42 -17.51 14.89
C LYS A 167 13.90 -16.35 14.02
N ILE A 168 14.48 -15.29 14.62
CA ILE A 168 15.14 -14.21 13.87
C ILE A 168 16.22 -14.80 12.96
N LYS A 169 17.14 -15.58 13.54
CA LYS A 169 18.21 -16.27 12.80
C LYS A 169 17.66 -17.22 11.72
N HIS A 170 16.58 -17.95 12.00
CA HIS A 170 15.95 -18.83 11.01
C HIS A 170 15.38 -18.07 9.80
N PHE A 171 14.81 -16.88 9.99
CA PHE A 171 14.38 -16.03 8.88
C PHE A 171 15.56 -15.37 8.15
N GLU A 172 16.63 -15.00 8.86
CA GLU A 172 17.85 -14.47 8.24
C GLU A 172 18.56 -15.52 7.38
N GLU A 173 18.58 -16.79 7.82
CA GLU A 173 19.03 -17.95 7.02
C GLU A 173 18.17 -18.21 5.77
N GLN A 174 16.92 -17.74 5.75
CA GLN A 174 16.04 -17.77 4.58
C GLN A 174 16.18 -16.54 3.66
N GLY A 175 17.04 -15.57 4.01
CA GLY A 175 17.27 -14.35 3.22
C GLY A 175 16.37 -13.16 3.55
N TYR A 176 15.62 -13.21 4.66
CA TYR A 176 15.05 -12.01 5.27
C TYR A 176 16.14 -11.21 6.00
N LYS A 177 15.84 -9.97 6.37
CA LYS A 177 16.67 -9.13 7.27
C LYS A 177 15.79 -8.51 8.33
N LEU A 178 16.22 -8.54 9.59
CA LEU A 178 15.52 -7.89 10.69
C LEU A 178 15.47 -6.37 10.47
N VAL A 179 14.31 -5.75 10.73
CA VAL A 179 14.09 -4.29 10.74
C VAL A 179 13.80 -3.78 12.13
N ALA A 180 12.94 -4.49 12.89
CA ALA A 180 12.56 -4.10 14.24
C ALA A 180 12.16 -5.33 15.06
N ASN A 181 12.62 -5.39 16.33
CA ASN A 181 12.22 -6.40 17.29
C ASN A 181 11.32 -5.79 18.36
N GLY A 182 10.00 -5.70 18.09
CA GLY A 182 9.01 -5.18 19.04
C GLY A 182 8.68 -6.10 20.21
N PHE A 183 9.54 -7.09 20.54
CA PHE A 183 9.45 -7.89 21.76
C PHE A 183 10.50 -7.45 22.79
N ASN A 184 11.80 -7.47 22.46
CA ASN A 184 12.89 -7.18 23.41
C ASN A 184 14.11 -6.47 22.77
N HIS A 185 13.87 -5.43 21.95
CA HIS A 185 14.94 -4.71 21.23
C HIS A 185 16.13 -4.30 22.11
N ASN A 186 15.87 -3.79 23.31
CA ASN A 186 16.86 -3.25 24.24
C ASN A 186 17.07 -4.15 25.48
N GLY A 187 16.64 -5.42 25.42
CA GLY A 187 16.53 -6.27 26.62
C GLY A 187 15.31 -5.92 27.48
N ASP A 188 14.25 -5.43 26.84
CA ASP A 188 12.97 -5.08 27.47
C ASP A 188 12.26 -6.34 28.00
N VAL A 189 11.70 -6.26 29.22
CA VAL A 189 10.96 -7.37 29.82
C VAL A 189 9.48 -7.18 29.55
N GLN A 190 8.88 -8.08 28.77
CA GLN A 190 7.45 -8.05 28.46
C GLN A 190 6.62 -8.86 29.45
N PHE A 191 5.36 -8.47 29.64
CA PHE A 191 4.47 -9.06 30.66
C PHE A 191 3.18 -9.63 30.06
N PHE A 192 2.66 -10.71 30.66
CA PHE A 192 1.32 -11.17 30.32
C PHE A 192 0.25 -10.14 30.71
N GLY A 193 -0.87 -10.16 29.98
CA GLY A 193 -1.98 -9.24 30.20
C GLY A 193 -2.55 -9.26 31.63
N SER A 194 -3.30 -8.21 31.98
CA SER A 194 -3.93 -8.06 33.30
C SER A 194 -5.44 -8.41 33.31
N SER A 195 -6.04 -8.70 32.15
CA SER A 195 -7.47 -9.03 31.98
C SER A 195 -7.65 -10.07 30.87
N ASN A 196 -8.68 -10.91 31.01
CA ASN A 196 -9.05 -11.94 30.03
C ASN A 196 -9.44 -11.36 28.66
N ASP A 197 -9.86 -10.09 28.61
CA ASP A 197 -10.21 -9.38 27.37
C ASP A 197 -8.97 -8.80 26.64
N TYR A 198 -7.77 -8.93 27.24
CA TYR A 198 -6.54 -8.30 26.77
C TYR A 198 -5.42 -9.31 26.51
N CYS A 199 -5.14 -9.55 25.23
CA CYS A 199 -4.04 -10.38 24.75
C CYS A 199 -2.98 -9.50 24.06
N PRO A 200 -1.83 -9.19 24.69
CA PRO A 200 -0.77 -8.41 24.05
C PRO A 200 -0.18 -9.09 22.81
N ILE A 201 0.19 -8.27 21.82
CA ILE A 201 0.73 -8.71 20.53
C ILE A 201 2.00 -7.93 20.22
N PHE A 202 3.13 -8.63 20.21
CA PHE A 202 4.43 -8.09 19.85
C PHE A 202 4.71 -8.37 18.37
N ILE A 203 5.31 -7.40 17.68
CA ILE A 203 5.59 -7.50 16.24
C ILE A 203 7.11 -7.46 16.02
N ILE A 204 7.64 -8.47 15.34
CA ILE A 204 9.02 -8.54 14.86
C ILE A 204 8.95 -8.40 13.33
N THR A 205 9.51 -7.31 12.83
CA THR A 205 9.37 -6.89 11.43
C THR A 205 10.65 -7.19 10.66
N PHE A 206 10.50 -7.77 9.48
CA PHE A 206 11.56 -8.08 8.53
C PHE A 206 11.33 -7.36 7.21
N ILE A 207 12.38 -7.33 6.38
CA ILE A 207 12.27 -7.14 4.93
C ILE A 207 12.87 -8.35 4.22
N SER A 208 12.20 -8.81 3.17
CA SER A 208 12.75 -9.75 2.18
C SER A 208 13.36 -9.03 0.99
N ALA A 209 14.27 -9.72 0.29
CA ALA A 209 14.79 -9.28 -1.01
C ALA A 209 13.73 -9.42 -2.13
N VAL A 210 13.88 -8.60 -3.18
CA VAL A 210 13.05 -8.65 -4.40
C VAL A 210 13.91 -8.60 -5.65
N GLU A 211 13.38 -9.15 -6.75
CA GLU A 211 14.06 -9.30 -8.03
C GLU A 211 13.22 -8.75 -9.19
N ALA A 212 13.89 -8.42 -10.29
CA ALA A 212 13.31 -7.81 -11.49
C ALA A 212 13.08 -8.87 -12.60
N VAL A 213 11.82 -9.26 -12.84
CA VAL A 213 11.46 -10.26 -13.85
C VAL A 213 11.04 -9.59 -15.15
N ASN A 214 11.59 -10.07 -16.27
CA ASN A 214 11.32 -9.60 -17.63
C ASN A 214 11.77 -10.66 -18.64
N ILE A 215 11.57 -10.42 -19.95
CA ILE A 215 11.90 -11.39 -21.01
C ILE A 215 13.38 -11.84 -21.04
N ASN A 216 14.32 -11.00 -20.57
CA ASN A 216 15.74 -11.32 -20.49
C ASN A 216 16.18 -11.84 -19.10
N ASN A 217 15.28 -11.83 -18.11
CA ASN A 217 15.47 -12.40 -16.78
C ASN A 217 14.15 -13.06 -16.32
N PRO A 218 13.76 -14.20 -16.93
CA PRO A 218 12.57 -14.94 -16.56
C PRO A 218 12.78 -15.69 -15.24
N VAL A 219 11.68 -16.06 -14.58
CA VAL A 219 11.69 -16.86 -13.34
C VAL A 219 10.57 -17.89 -13.42
N ASP A 220 10.90 -19.18 -13.24
CA ASP A 220 10.06 -20.33 -13.64
C ASP A 220 8.62 -20.34 -13.10
N TRP A 221 8.38 -19.78 -11.90
CA TRP A 221 7.05 -19.75 -11.27
C TRP A 221 6.20 -18.54 -11.71
N VAL A 222 6.74 -17.63 -12.53
CA VAL A 222 6.11 -16.38 -12.96
C VAL A 222 5.60 -16.51 -14.39
N ASP A 223 4.27 -16.47 -14.56
CA ASP A 223 3.62 -16.49 -15.88
C ASP A 223 4.19 -15.39 -16.79
N PRO A 224 4.75 -15.73 -17.98
CA PRO A 224 5.20 -14.78 -18.98
C PRO A 224 4.16 -13.74 -19.36
N SER A 225 2.86 -14.04 -19.32
CA SER A 225 1.79 -13.08 -19.64
C SER A 225 1.79 -11.83 -18.73
N LEU A 226 2.50 -11.88 -17.59
CA LEU A 226 2.65 -10.76 -16.68
C LEU A 226 3.72 -9.76 -17.13
N TYR A 227 4.67 -10.15 -17.99
CA TYR A 227 5.79 -9.29 -18.45
C TYR A 227 6.09 -9.32 -19.96
N HIS A 228 5.48 -10.25 -20.72
CA HIS A 228 5.50 -10.32 -22.18
C HIS A 228 4.09 -10.63 -22.71
N ARG A 229 3.61 -9.82 -23.67
CA ARG A 229 2.31 -10.00 -24.36
C ARG A 229 2.48 -9.78 -25.85
N LYS A 230 1.44 -10.13 -26.62
CA LYS A 230 1.35 -9.80 -28.05
C LYS A 230 -0.01 -9.21 -28.36
N SER A 231 -0.03 -8.21 -29.24
CA SER A 231 -1.24 -7.65 -29.84
C SER A 231 -1.16 -7.77 -31.36
N LYS A 232 -2.31 -7.73 -32.04
CA LYS A 232 -2.40 -7.86 -33.49
C LYS A 232 -3.21 -6.73 -34.13
N LEU A 233 -2.86 -6.42 -35.38
CA LEU A 233 -3.79 -5.82 -36.32
C LEU A 233 -4.24 -6.91 -37.28
N ILE A 234 -5.54 -7.17 -37.33
CA ILE A 234 -6.18 -8.18 -38.17
C ILE A 234 -7.01 -7.45 -39.23
N VAL A 235 -6.63 -7.58 -40.50
CA VAL A 235 -7.37 -7.02 -41.65
C VAL A 235 -8.07 -8.16 -42.38
N ASN A 236 -9.38 -8.25 -42.23
CA ASN A 236 -10.25 -9.19 -42.93
C ASN A 236 -10.80 -8.59 -44.22
N PHE A 237 -11.23 -9.47 -45.13
CA PHE A 237 -11.74 -9.11 -46.45
C PHE A 237 -13.03 -9.88 -46.71
N GLU A 238 -14.09 -9.18 -47.11
CA GLU A 238 -15.46 -9.73 -47.24
C GLU A 238 -16.15 -9.19 -48.51
N GLY A 239 -17.41 -9.59 -48.78
CA GLY A 239 -18.22 -9.03 -49.87
C GLY A 239 -17.98 -9.59 -51.29
N CYS A 240 -16.92 -10.37 -51.52
CA CYS A 240 -16.69 -11.07 -52.81
C CYS A 240 -16.59 -12.60 -52.66
N PRO A 241 -16.83 -13.42 -53.72
CA PRO A 241 -16.90 -14.88 -53.63
C PRO A 241 -15.60 -15.59 -53.23
N ASN A 242 -14.44 -14.98 -53.48
CA ASN A 242 -13.12 -15.51 -53.15
C ASN A 242 -12.29 -14.40 -52.50
N PRO A 243 -12.53 -14.06 -51.22
CA PRO A 243 -11.88 -12.93 -50.58
C PRO A 243 -10.36 -13.16 -50.42
N PRO A 244 -9.54 -12.09 -50.49
CA PRO A 244 -8.13 -12.16 -50.16
C PRO A 244 -7.88 -12.71 -48.74
N LYS A 245 -6.68 -13.27 -48.53
CA LYS A 245 -6.27 -13.80 -47.23
C LYS A 245 -6.14 -12.67 -46.21
N THR A 246 -6.75 -12.83 -45.03
CA THR A 246 -6.58 -11.95 -43.87
C THR A 246 -5.11 -11.59 -43.64
N VAL A 247 -4.80 -10.29 -43.56
CA VAL A 247 -3.47 -9.80 -43.20
C VAL A 247 -3.40 -9.68 -41.67
N ILE A 248 -2.35 -10.24 -41.07
CA ILE A 248 -2.11 -10.16 -39.63
C ILE A 248 -0.73 -9.56 -39.39
N GLN A 249 -0.69 -8.40 -38.74
CA GLN A 249 0.53 -7.85 -38.13
C GLN A 249 0.53 -8.19 -36.64
N THR A 250 1.70 -8.32 -36.02
CA THR A 250 1.83 -8.67 -34.60
C THR A 250 2.95 -7.87 -33.95
N ILE A 251 2.66 -7.36 -32.75
CA ILE A 251 3.51 -6.49 -31.94
C ILE A 251 3.79 -7.20 -30.63
N ASN A 252 5.03 -7.15 -30.13
CA ASN A 252 5.38 -7.70 -28.81
C ASN A 252 5.44 -6.58 -27.77
N TRP A 253 4.71 -6.77 -26.68
CA TRP A 253 4.70 -5.88 -25.54
C TRP A 253 5.53 -6.45 -24.41
N PHE A 254 6.42 -5.65 -23.84
CA PHE A 254 7.31 -6.03 -22.77
C PHE A 254 7.19 -5.08 -21.58
N ARG A 255 7.42 -5.59 -20.37
CA ARG A 255 7.72 -4.76 -19.20
C ARG A 255 8.68 -5.46 -18.24
N THR A 256 8.98 -4.80 -17.13
CA THR A 256 9.62 -5.40 -15.96
C THR A 256 8.61 -5.42 -14.81
N ILE A 257 8.63 -6.47 -13.99
CA ILE A 257 7.83 -6.59 -12.76
C ILE A 257 8.70 -7.01 -11.58
N THR A 258 8.28 -6.64 -10.38
CA THR A 258 8.96 -6.96 -9.12
C THR A 258 8.40 -8.25 -8.53
N VAL A 259 9.28 -9.16 -8.09
CA VAL A 259 8.87 -10.39 -7.41
C VAL A 259 9.64 -10.64 -6.13
N ASN A 260 9.01 -11.31 -5.17
CA ASN A 260 9.64 -11.90 -4.01
C ASN A 260 9.78 -13.41 -4.22
N ASN A 261 11.04 -13.85 -4.31
CA ASN A 261 11.38 -15.25 -4.58
C ASN A 261 11.30 -16.18 -3.36
N ILE A 262 11.16 -15.65 -2.13
CA ILE A 262 10.99 -16.45 -0.91
C ILE A 262 9.53 -16.90 -0.79
N VAL A 263 8.57 -15.96 -0.83
CA VAL A 263 7.13 -16.28 -0.68
C VAL A 263 6.41 -16.59 -2.01
N LYS A 264 7.13 -16.57 -3.14
CA LYS A 264 6.60 -16.80 -4.50
C LYS A 264 5.41 -15.88 -4.85
N LYS A 265 5.61 -14.57 -4.68
CA LYS A 265 4.61 -13.53 -5.00
C LYS A 265 5.17 -12.42 -5.87
N VAL A 266 4.38 -12.00 -6.86
CA VAL A 266 4.58 -10.72 -7.54
C VAL A 266 4.25 -9.61 -6.54
N ILE A 267 5.05 -8.56 -6.51
CA ILE A 267 4.86 -7.37 -5.67
C ILE A 267 4.24 -6.28 -6.55
N PRO A 268 2.94 -5.96 -6.42
CA PRO A 268 2.33 -4.90 -7.20
C PRO A 268 2.98 -3.56 -6.89
N ASN A 269 3.20 -2.73 -7.92
CA ASN A 269 3.78 -1.39 -7.79
C ASN A 269 5.20 -1.39 -7.17
N GLY A 270 5.92 -2.51 -7.31
CA GLY A 270 7.24 -2.73 -6.74
C GLY A 270 8.35 -1.91 -7.40
N VAL A 271 9.53 -1.92 -6.78
CA VAL A 271 10.66 -1.03 -7.11
C VAL A 271 11.23 -1.20 -8.53
N TYR A 272 10.97 -2.34 -9.18
CA TYR A 272 11.40 -2.63 -10.56
C TYR A 272 10.27 -2.59 -11.59
N ASP A 273 9.04 -2.26 -11.17
CA ASP A 273 7.88 -2.25 -12.05
C ASP A 273 8.01 -1.17 -13.12
N LYS A 274 7.78 -1.56 -14.38
CA LYS A 274 7.73 -0.65 -15.53
C LYS A 274 6.39 -0.74 -16.24
N THR A 275 6.05 0.34 -16.94
CA THR A 275 4.96 0.36 -17.91
C THR A 275 5.23 -0.61 -19.06
N TRP A 276 4.17 -0.99 -19.77
CA TRP A 276 4.29 -1.76 -21.00
C TRP A 276 4.89 -0.89 -22.11
N ARG A 277 5.85 -1.47 -22.86
CA ARG A 277 6.45 -0.90 -24.06
C ARG A 277 6.35 -1.91 -25.21
N ALA A 278 5.96 -1.46 -26.39
CA ALA A 278 6.00 -2.24 -27.61
C ALA A 278 7.42 -2.31 -28.23
N ASP A 279 7.66 -3.30 -29.08
CA ASP A 279 8.81 -3.32 -29.99
C ASP A 279 8.70 -2.24 -31.08
N GLU A 280 7.52 -2.09 -31.70
CA GLU A 280 7.22 -1.05 -32.70
C GLU A 280 6.06 -0.14 -32.24
N GLU A 281 6.09 1.16 -32.57
CA GLU A 281 5.06 2.13 -32.16
C GLU A 281 3.82 2.14 -33.09
N ARG A 282 3.93 1.60 -34.30
CA ARG A 282 2.87 1.60 -35.31
C ARG A 282 2.80 0.26 -36.04
N TYR A 283 1.57 -0.21 -36.26
CA TYR A 283 1.29 -1.13 -37.35
C TYR A 283 1.59 -0.43 -38.68
N GLN A 284 2.21 -1.16 -39.60
CA GLN A 284 2.55 -0.69 -40.94
C GLN A 284 1.30 -0.55 -41.83
N GLU A 285 1.45 0.17 -42.93
CA GLU A 285 0.39 0.30 -43.94
C GLU A 285 0.02 -1.06 -44.55
N VAL A 286 -1.26 -1.26 -44.85
CA VAL A 286 -1.75 -2.44 -45.57
C VAL A 286 -2.41 -2.00 -46.87
N LYS A 287 -1.71 -2.20 -48.00
CA LYS A 287 -2.27 -2.08 -49.34
C LYS A 287 -3.37 -3.13 -49.55
N ILE A 288 -4.54 -2.72 -50.02
CA ILE A 288 -5.67 -3.62 -50.25
C ILE A 288 -5.46 -4.38 -51.58
N PRO A 289 -5.64 -5.71 -51.63
CA PRO A 289 -5.50 -6.47 -52.86
C PRO A 289 -6.60 -6.15 -53.88
N ILE A 290 -6.25 -6.07 -55.16
CA ILE A 290 -7.22 -5.84 -56.24
C ILE A 290 -7.93 -7.17 -56.57
N VAL A 291 -9.27 -7.13 -56.60
CA VAL A 291 -10.13 -8.26 -56.96
C VAL A 291 -10.90 -7.90 -58.24
N GLN A 292 -10.67 -8.66 -59.33
CA GLN A 292 -11.25 -8.34 -60.63
C GLN A 292 -12.78 -8.48 -60.65
N GLY A 293 -13.47 -7.46 -61.19
CA GLY A 293 -14.94 -7.35 -61.16
C GLY A 293 -15.50 -6.77 -59.84
N TYR A 294 -14.62 -6.36 -58.93
CA TYR A 294 -14.97 -5.76 -57.63
C TYR A 294 -14.10 -4.52 -57.35
N HIS A 295 -14.58 -3.69 -56.43
CA HIS A 295 -13.85 -2.60 -55.80
C HIS A 295 -14.03 -2.69 -54.29
N ALA A 296 -13.06 -2.21 -53.52
CA ALA A 296 -13.08 -2.15 -52.06
C ALA A 296 -13.51 -0.77 -51.55
N ASP A 297 -13.95 -0.68 -50.29
CA ASP A 297 -14.20 0.60 -49.59
C ASP A 297 -12.99 1.53 -49.58
N LEU A 298 -11.78 0.95 -49.60
CA LEU A 298 -10.50 1.62 -49.37
C LEU A 298 -9.40 0.98 -50.22
N ASP A 299 -8.44 1.78 -50.67
CA ASP A 299 -7.25 1.30 -51.39
C ASP A 299 -6.09 0.87 -50.45
N PHE A 300 -5.99 1.48 -49.27
CA PHE A 300 -5.00 1.14 -48.26
C PHE A 300 -5.47 1.50 -46.84
N ILE A 301 -5.01 0.73 -45.86
CA ILE A 301 -5.14 1.06 -44.44
C ILE A 301 -3.85 1.73 -43.99
N ASN A 302 -3.93 3.03 -43.71
CA ASN A 302 -2.84 3.87 -43.19
C ASN A 302 -2.20 3.28 -41.92
N GLN A 303 -0.92 3.59 -41.68
CA GLN A 303 -0.21 3.20 -40.45
C GLN A 303 -1.00 3.57 -39.18
N LYS A 304 -1.17 2.61 -38.27
CA LYS A 304 -2.05 2.75 -37.10
C LYS A 304 -1.28 2.56 -35.79
N SER A 305 -1.50 3.43 -34.81
CA SER A 305 -0.84 3.32 -33.50
C SER A 305 -1.19 2.00 -32.80
N VAL A 306 -0.20 1.39 -32.14
CA VAL A 306 -0.37 0.10 -31.46
C VAL A 306 -1.13 0.23 -30.13
N THR A 307 -1.80 -0.85 -29.73
CA THR A 307 -2.51 -1.01 -28.45
C THR A 307 -2.16 -2.35 -27.83
N LEU A 308 -2.30 -2.49 -26.50
CA LEU A 308 -2.12 -3.78 -25.82
C LEU A 308 -3.18 -4.82 -26.24
N ASP A 309 -4.36 -4.36 -26.62
CA ASP A 309 -5.46 -5.18 -27.15
C ASP A 309 -5.37 -5.33 -28.68
N ASP A 310 -5.87 -6.47 -29.19
CA ASP A 310 -5.98 -6.74 -30.64
C ASP A 310 -6.95 -5.75 -31.32
N GLN A 311 -6.63 -5.34 -32.54
CA GLN A 311 -7.45 -4.47 -33.37
C GLN A 311 -7.88 -5.22 -34.64
N THR A 312 -9.18 -5.18 -34.96
CA THR A 312 -9.73 -5.75 -36.19
C THR A 312 -10.23 -4.65 -37.12
N ILE A 313 -9.99 -4.81 -38.42
CA ILE A 313 -10.58 -4.02 -39.50
C ILE A 313 -11.13 -5.03 -40.52
N THR A 314 -12.34 -4.82 -41.01
CA THR A 314 -12.88 -5.55 -42.17
C THR A 314 -12.99 -4.58 -43.32
N VAL A 315 -12.50 -4.98 -44.49
CA VAL A 315 -12.66 -4.27 -45.77
C VAL A 315 -13.71 -5.00 -46.58
N GLN A 316 -14.80 -4.31 -46.94
CA GLN A 316 -15.80 -4.89 -47.85
C GLN A 316 -15.38 -4.67 -49.30
N TYR A 317 -15.70 -5.66 -50.14
CA TYR A 317 -15.70 -5.52 -51.58
C TYR A 317 -17.14 -5.47 -52.09
N HIS A 318 -17.38 -4.59 -53.06
CA HIS A 318 -18.63 -4.48 -53.78
C HIS A 318 -18.41 -4.84 -55.26
N PRO A 319 -19.35 -5.53 -55.91
CA PRO A 319 -19.26 -5.80 -57.33
C PRO A 319 -19.26 -4.49 -58.11
N ASN A 320 -18.47 -4.42 -59.17
CA ASN A 320 -18.48 -3.27 -60.07
C ASN A 320 -19.82 -3.21 -60.83
N GLY A 321 -20.27 -1.99 -61.14
CA GLY A 321 -21.40 -1.76 -62.02
C GLY A 321 -21.14 -2.21 -63.47
N HIS A 322 -22.18 -2.11 -64.28
CA HIS A 322 -22.19 -2.47 -65.69
C HIS A 322 -22.45 -1.25 -66.58
N LEU A 323 -21.94 -1.32 -67.80
CA LEU A 323 -22.38 -0.43 -68.88
C LEU A 323 -23.72 -0.93 -69.39
N ILE A 324 -24.76 -0.08 -69.36
CA ILE A 324 -26.11 -0.41 -69.82
C ILE A 324 -26.41 0.37 -71.11
N PRO A 325 -26.43 -0.30 -72.29
CA PRO A 325 -26.91 0.32 -73.53
C PRO A 325 -28.40 0.67 -73.45
N VAL A 326 -28.72 1.95 -73.55
CA VAL A 326 -30.09 2.46 -73.65
C VAL A 326 -30.32 3.16 -74.98
N ASP A 327 -31.56 3.17 -75.46
CA ASP A 327 -31.96 3.98 -76.61
C ASP A 327 -32.18 5.46 -76.24
N GLU A 328 -32.57 6.28 -77.21
CA GLU A 328 -32.82 7.73 -77.05
C GLU A 328 -33.93 8.06 -76.04
N ALA A 329 -34.85 7.13 -75.77
CA ALA A 329 -35.89 7.27 -74.75
C ALA A 329 -35.42 6.81 -73.35
N GLY A 330 -34.19 6.29 -73.24
CA GLY A 330 -33.62 5.74 -72.02
C GLY A 330 -34.00 4.28 -71.74
N ALA A 331 -34.63 3.58 -72.69
CA ALA A 331 -35.02 2.18 -72.52
C ALA A 331 -33.86 1.22 -72.83
N ALA A 332 -33.65 0.21 -72.00
CA ALA A 332 -32.55 -0.74 -72.16
C ALA A 332 -32.68 -1.60 -73.44
N ILE A 333 -31.65 -1.59 -74.28
CA ILE A 333 -31.68 -2.23 -75.60
C ILE A 333 -31.61 -3.75 -75.45
N GLN A 334 -32.70 -4.40 -75.85
CA GLN A 334 -32.87 -5.84 -75.66
C GLN A 334 -31.81 -6.66 -76.42
N GLY A 335 -31.08 -7.49 -75.69
CA GLY A 335 -29.99 -8.32 -76.24
C GLY A 335 -28.66 -7.59 -76.47
N ALA A 336 -28.53 -6.31 -76.08
CA ALA A 336 -27.25 -5.62 -76.10
C ALA A 336 -26.30 -6.17 -75.01
N PRO A 337 -24.97 -6.26 -75.27
CA PRO A 337 -24.02 -6.67 -74.23
C PRO A 337 -23.92 -5.61 -73.12
N THR A 338 -24.07 -6.05 -71.87
CA THR A 338 -23.89 -5.23 -70.65
C THR A 338 -22.59 -5.64 -69.93
N PRO A 339 -21.40 -5.19 -70.38
CA PRO A 339 -20.15 -5.56 -69.74
C PRO A 339 -20.03 -4.92 -68.35
N GLN A 340 -19.51 -5.69 -67.39
CA GLN A 340 -19.10 -5.17 -66.09
C GLN A 340 -17.82 -4.32 -66.25
N PHE A 341 -17.65 -3.26 -65.45
CA PHE A 341 -16.44 -2.45 -65.50
C PHE A 341 -15.21 -3.21 -64.98
N GLU A 342 -14.11 -3.17 -65.73
CA GLU A 342 -12.82 -3.71 -65.29
C GLU A 342 -12.29 -2.93 -64.09
N SER A 343 -11.84 -3.62 -63.02
CA SER A 343 -11.23 -3.00 -61.84
C SER A 343 -9.92 -2.28 -62.20
N ASP A 344 -9.59 -1.20 -61.51
CA ASP A 344 -8.29 -0.54 -61.72
C ASP A 344 -7.12 -1.45 -61.31
N SER A 345 -5.98 -1.31 -61.99
CA SER A 345 -4.80 -2.17 -61.78
C SER A 345 -3.82 -1.67 -60.71
N ASN A 346 -4.06 -0.48 -60.14
CA ASN A 346 -3.25 0.13 -59.11
C ASN A 346 -4.07 0.57 -57.89
N ASP A 347 -5.37 0.83 -58.04
CA ASP A 347 -6.26 1.32 -56.98
C ASP A 347 -7.42 0.34 -56.73
N ALA A 348 -7.41 -0.35 -55.59
CA ALA A 348 -8.43 -1.34 -55.24
C ALA A 348 -9.82 -0.74 -54.99
N SER A 349 -9.94 0.58 -54.80
CA SER A 349 -11.21 1.29 -54.60
C SER A 349 -11.87 1.78 -55.90
N LYS A 350 -11.28 1.47 -57.07
CA LYS A 350 -11.71 2.04 -58.35
C LYS A 350 -11.89 1.02 -59.47
N VAL A 351 -12.66 1.43 -60.47
CA VAL A 351 -12.67 0.85 -61.82
C VAL A 351 -11.68 1.59 -62.70
N ARG A 352 -11.12 0.91 -63.71
CA ARG A 352 -10.24 1.53 -64.70
C ARG A 352 -10.98 2.65 -65.44
N ASN A 353 -10.28 3.74 -65.76
CA ASN A 353 -10.79 4.78 -66.66
C ASN A 353 -10.96 4.24 -68.10
N ASP A 354 -11.68 5.00 -68.92
CA ASP A 354 -11.82 4.80 -70.38
C ASP A 354 -12.23 3.37 -70.79
N GLN A 355 -13.22 2.83 -70.09
CA GLN A 355 -13.86 1.55 -70.39
C GLN A 355 -14.47 1.59 -71.80
N ASN A 356 -14.19 0.57 -72.62
CA ASN A 356 -14.65 0.51 -74.01
C ASN A 356 -16.18 0.34 -74.10
N VAL A 357 -16.83 1.19 -74.90
CA VAL A 357 -18.28 1.08 -75.16
C VAL A 357 -18.55 -0.06 -76.15
N PRO A 358 -19.40 -1.06 -75.83
CA PRO A 358 -19.60 -2.23 -76.68
C PRO A 358 -20.35 -1.89 -77.97
N LYS A 359 -20.10 -2.64 -79.04
CA LYS A 359 -20.85 -2.49 -80.30
C LYS A 359 -22.20 -3.20 -80.23
N VAL A 360 -23.27 -2.47 -80.49
CA VAL A 360 -24.66 -2.97 -80.50
C VAL A 360 -25.18 -2.98 -81.93
N SER A 361 -25.81 -4.07 -82.36
CA SER A 361 -26.24 -4.24 -83.76
C SER A 361 -27.49 -3.39 -84.05
N GLY A 362 -27.42 -2.51 -85.06
CA GLY A 362 -28.52 -1.61 -85.46
C GLY A 362 -28.59 -0.28 -84.71
N TYR A 363 -27.60 0.02 -83.87
CA TYR A 363 -27.51 1.26 -83.10
C TYR A 363 -26.08 1.83 -83.17
N GLN A 364 -25.92 3.14 -82.94
CA GLN A 364 -24.62 3.80 -82.81
C GLN A 364 -24.47 4.43 -81.42
N ALA A 365 -23.37 4.11 -80.73
CA ALA A 365 -23.07 4.73 -79.44
C ALA A 365 -22.72 6.22 -79.59
N THR A 366 -23.22 7.05 -78.67
CA THR A 366 -22.84 8.47 -78.56
C THR A 366 -21.40 8.68 -78.07
N LEU A 367 -20.80 7.66 -77.43
CA LEU A 367 -19.45 7.67 -76.86
C LEU A 367 -18.64 6.44 -77.28
N ALA A 368 -17.32 6.58 -77.37
CA ALA A 368 -16.40 5.46 -77.65
C ALA A 368 -15.86 4.79 -76.37
N THR A 369 -15.64 5.58 -75.31
CA THR A 369 -15.22 5.14 -73.99
C THR A 369 -16.05 5.83 -72.90
N VAL A 370 -16.10 5.25 -71.70
CA VAL A 370 -16.67 5.86 -70.49
C VAL A 370 -15.75 5.71 -69.29
N THR A 371 -15.76 6.71 -68.40
CA THR A 371 -15.08 6.67 -67.11
C THR A 371 -16.13 6.77 -65.99
N PRO A 372 -16.50 5.66 -65.34
CA PRO A 372 -17.53 5.68 -64.30
C PRO A 372 -17.09 6.45 -63.06
N ALA A 373 -17.85 7.47 -62.65
CA ALA A 373 -17.55 8.26 -61.46
C ALA A 373 -17.85 7.53 -60.13
N ASN A 374 -18.66 6.47 -60.18
CA ASN A 374 -18.98 5.59 -59.05
C ASN A 374 -18.76 4.13 -59.49
N PRO A 375 -17.77 3.40 -58.94
CA PRO A 375 -17.44 2.03 -59.34
C PRO A 375 -18.60 1.03 -59.21
N GLY A 376 -19.49 1.20 -58.23
CA GLY A 376 -20.59 0.27 -57.92
C GLY A 376 -21.94 0.61 -58.56
N GLN A 377 -22.00 1.64 -59.41
CA GLN A 377 -23.24 2.09 -60.04
C GLN A 377 -23.22 1.82 -61.54
N ASP A 378 -24.27 1.18 -62.04
CA ASP A 378 -24.47 0.97 -63.48
C ASP A 378 -24.52 2.33 -64.22
N LEU A 379 -23.82 2.42 -65.35
CA LEU A 379 -23.78 3.63 -66.17
C LEU A 379 -24.54 3.39 -67.48
N THR A 380 -25.60 4.15 -67.69
CA THR A 380 -26.30 4.17 -68.97
C THR A 380 -25.49 4.91 -70.03
N VAL A 381 -25.38 4.33 -71.21
CA VAL A 381 -24.84 4.99 -72.41
C VAL A 381 -25.95 5.08 -73.43
N ILE A 382 -26.20 6.28 -73.96
CA ILE A 382 -27.19 6.46 -75.03
C ILE A 382 -26.59 5.93 -76.34
N TYR A 383 -27.33 5.02 -76.94
CA TYR A 383 -27.12 4.52 -78.29
C TYR A 383 -28.24 5.07 -79.15
N GLU A 384 -27.89 5.97 -80.06
CA GLU A 384 -28.79 6.44 -81.10
C GLU A 384 -29.18 5.23 -81.96
N LYS A 385 -30.48 4.95 -82.02
CA LYS A 385 -31.02 3.86 -82.82
C LYS A 385 -31.02 4.32 -84.26
N ILE A 386 -30.64 3.45 -85.19
CA ILE A 386 -30.59 3.83 -86.61
C ILE A 386 -32.04 3.78 -87.16
N ASN A 387 -32.84 4.78 -86.78
CA ASN A 387 -34.30 4.70 -86.72
C ASN A 387 -34.98 6.04 -87.01
N ASN A 388 -36.30 5.99 -87.20
CA ASN A 388 -37.18 7.14 -87.07
C ASN A 388 -37.90 7.06 -85.69
N ASN A 389 -37.96 8.21 -85.00
CA ASN A 389 -39.02 8.73 -84.11
C ASN A 389 -39.55 7.98 -82.85
N ASP A 390 -39.57 8.76 -81.75
CA ASP A 390 -40.66 9.03 -80.76
C ASP A 390 -41.01 8.11 -79.55
N ASP A 391 -40.50 8.49 -78.36
CA ASP A 391 -41.20 9.17 -77.21
C ASP A 391 -41.98 8.44 -76.04
N THR A 392 -41.91 9.07 -74.84
CA THR A 392 -42.77 9.03 -73.59
C THR A 392 -42.78 7.93 -72.48
N LEU A 393 -42.24 8.30 -71.28
CA LEU A 393 -42.74 8.26 -69.86
C LEU A 393 -43.57 7.11 -69.19
N TYR A 394 -43.42 6.93 -67.84
CA TYR A 394 -44.44 7.17 -66.75
C TYR A 394 -43.94 6.88 -65.28
N ILE A 395 -44.80 6.95 -64.21
CA ILE A 395 -44.46 7.34 -62.79
C ILE A 395 -45.32 6.63 -61.68
N ASN A 396 -44.85 6.46 -60.40
CA ASN A 396 -45.55 6.68 -59.06
C ASN A 396 -44.86 6.02 -57.80
N LEU A 397 -44.67 6.65 -56.61
CA LEU A 397 -45.50 6.93 -55.36
C LEU A 397 -45.79 5.70 -54.41
N ASN A 398 -45.94 5.72 -53.05
CA ASN A 398 -45.99 6.76 -51.97
C ASN A 398 -45.87 6.22 -50.48
N HIS A 399 -45.65 7.11 -49.47
CA HIS A 399 -46.07 7.11 -48.00
C HIS A 399 -45.57 6.05 -46.94
N ASP A 400 -45.53 6.21 -45.57
CA ASP A 400 -45.59 7.33 -44.56
C ASP A 400 -45.28 6.89 -43.05
N HIS A 401 -44.87 7.84 -42.13
CA HIS A 401 -44.99 8.00 -40.61
C HIS A 401 -44.91 6.81 -39.55
N GLU A 402 -44.57 6.83 -38.23
CA GLU A 402 -43.92 7.65 -37.12
C GLU A 402 -43.70 6.71 -35.83
N SER A 403 -43.40 6.93 -34.51
CA SER A 403 -43.18 7.99 -33.44
C SER A 403 -42.54 7.38 -32.10
N ASP A 404 -42.36 8.10 -30.95
CA ASP A 404 -41.73 7.63 -29.62
C ASP A 404 -42.28 8.40 -28.33
N SER A 405 -41.90 8.37 -27.00
CA SER A 405 -40.75 7.92 -26.13
C SER A 405 -40.97 7.94 -24.55
N GLN A 406 -40.06 7.32 -23.73
CA GLN A 406 -39.61 7.61 -22.29
C GLN A 406 -40.56 7.40 -21.03
N ALA A 407 -40.17 7.40 -19.70
CA ALA A 407 -38.96 7.03 -18.86
C ALA A 407 -39.15 7.18 -17.27
N ALA A 408 -38.14 6.80 -16.40
CA ALA A 408 -37.84 7.22 -14.96
C ALA A 408 -38.56 6.54 -13.70
N VAL A 409 -38.20 6.56 -12.36
CA VAL A 409 -36.98 6.84 -11.48
C VAL A 409 -37.13 6.50 -9.92
N ASN A 410 -36.09 5.93 -9.22
CA ASN A 410 -35.58 5.93 -7.77
C ASN A 410 -36.50 5.80 -6.46
N HIS A 411 -36.14 5.75 -5.13
CA HIS A 411 -34.91 5.68 -4.23
C HIS A 411 -35.13 5.35 -2.66
N LYS A 412 -34.13 4.78 -1.91
CA LYS A 412 -33.67 4.93 -0.44
C LYS A 412 -34.58 4.67 0.85
N ASP A 413 -34.17 4.52 2.16
CA ASP A 413 -32.96 4.05 2.98
C ASP A 413 -33.16 3.96 4.57
N ILE A 414 -32.18 3.43 5.39
CA ILE A 414 -31.86 3.61 6.89
C ILE A 414 -32.79 3.02 8.04
N GLY A 415 -32.41 2.69 9.33
CA GLY A 415 -31.13 2.37 10.07
C GLY A 415 -31.01 2.49 11.66
N GLN A 416 -30.95 1.37 12.44
CA GLN A 416 -30.22 0.96 13.74
C GLN A 416 -30.26 1.58 15.24
N GLN A 417 -30.29 0.66 16.27
CA GLN A 417 -29.56 0.50 17.62
C GLN A 417 -29.88 1.12 19.07
N THR A 418 -29.11 0.76 20.15
CA THR A 418 -29.45 0.69 21.65
C THR A 418 -28.31 0.97 22.74
N ASN A 419 -28.52 0.88 24.10
CA ASN A 419 -27.62 1.32 25.26
C ASN A 419 -27.74 0.60 26.69
N LEU A 420 -26.78 0.72 27.67
CA LEU A 420 -26.82 0.33 29.17
C LEU A 420 -25.66 0.90 30.13
N THR A 421 -25.62 0.65 31.48
CA THR A 421 -24.79 1.38 32.56
C THR A 421 -24.10 0.57 33.76
N ASP A 422 -23.67 1.21 34.91
CA ASP A 422 -22.47 0.89 35.82
C ASP A 422 -22.67 0.82 37.41
N ASP A 423 -21.60 0.58 38.24
CA ASP A 423 -21.57 0.27 39.74
C ASP A 423 -20.37 0.94 40.56
N SER A 424 -20.28 0.85 41.92
CA SER A 424 -19.55 1.85 42.77
C SER A 424 -18.67 1.50 44.03
N ASP A 425 -18.71 0.32 44.68
CA ASP A 425 -18.22 0.16 46.08
C ASP A 425 -16.85 -0.56 46.28
N VAL A 426 -15.73 -0.04 45.71
CA VAL A 426 -14.45 -0.80 45.56
C VAL A 426 -13.17 0.02 45.85
N GLN A 427 -12.32 -0.45 46.79
CA GLN A 427 -11.00 0.13 47.10
C GLN A 427 -9.91 -0.30 46.08
N THR A 428 -8.78 0.42 46.03
CA THR A 428 -7.72 0.21 45.03
C THR A 428 -6.32 0.18 45.65
N ALA A 429 -5.48 -0.76 45.20
CA ALA A 429 -4.04 -0.80 45.49
C ALA A 429 -3.22 -1.07 44.22
N ILE A 430 -1.97 -0.59 44.17
CA ILE A 430 -1.03 -0.74 43.05
C ILE A 430 0.39 -0.95 43.60
N ILE A 431 1.03 -2.07 43.26
CA ILE A 431 2.47 -2.27 43.41
C ILE A 431 3.12 -1.87 42.09
N ASN A 432 4.21 -1.09 42.12
CA ASN A 432 4.89 -0.57 40.94
C ASN A 432 6.40 -0.80 41.03
N PHE A 433 7.02 -1.27 39.95
CA PHE A 433 8.44 -1.54 39.86
C PHE A 433 9.07 -0.50 38.94
N ILE A 434 10.17 0.12 39.37
CA ILE A 434 10.83 1.19 38.62
C ILE A 434 12.32 0.92 38.40
N ASP A 435 12.81 1.31 37.22
CA ASP A 435 14.23 1.37 36.92
C ASP A 435 14.77 2.70 37.48
N ILE A 436 15.64 2.63 38.49
CA ILE A 436 16.21 3.83 39.09
C ILE A 436 17.41 4.36 38.28
N ASP A 437 17.96 3.55 37.36
CA ASP A 437 19.03 3.97 36.45
C ASP A 437 18.48 4.78 35.27
N ASP A 438 17.22 4.56 34.88
CA ASP A 438 16.46 5.41 33.93
C ASP A 438 15.37 6.21 34.64
N HIS A 439 15.76 7.19 35.45
CA HIS A 439 14.87 8.26 35.95
C HIS A 439 13.60 7.82 36.72
N GLY A 440 13.52 6.57 37.16
CA GLY A 440 12.31 5.98 37.77
C GLY A 440 11.32 5.38 36.76
N HIS A 441 11.77 4.97 35.57
CA HIS A 441 10.95 4.39 34.51
C HIS A 441 10.15 3.17 35.00
N SER A 442 8.85 3.10 34.68
CA SER A 442 7.94 2.05 35.13
C SER A 442 8.18 0.69 34.43
N ILE A 443 9.10 -0.14 34.95
CA ILE A 443 9.37 -1.51 34.47
C ILE A 443 8.07 -2.35 34.44
N THR A 444 7.35 -2.43 35.56
CA THR A 444 6.17 -3.31 35.69
C THR A 444 5.31 -2.96 36.91
N SER A 445 4.17 -3.62 37.10
CA SER A 445 3.22 -3.34 38.17
C SER A 445 2.26 -4.50 38.41
N SER A 446 1.65 -4.59 39.60
CA SER A 446 0.46 -5.42 39.82
C SER A 446 -0.77 -4.91 39.08
N GLY A 447 -0.77 -3.62 38.77
CA GLY A 447 -1.95 -2.86 38.42
C GLY A 447 -2.90 -2.58 39.56
N LYS A 448 -4.08 -2.02 39.22
CA LYS A 448 -5.20 -1.88 40.16
C LYS A 448 -5.63 -3.28 40.62
N LEU A 449 -5.20 -3.61 41.83
CA LEU A 449 -5.81 -4.63 42.66
C LEU A 449 -7.07 -4.00 43.26
N SER A 450 -8.20 -4.69 43.13
CA SER A 450 -9.51 -4.27 43.62
C SER A 450 -9.88 -5.14 44.81
N GLY A 451 -10.36 -4.52 45.90
CA GLY A 451 -10.76 -5.25 47.11
C GLY A 451 -11.59 -4.39 48.06
N ARG A 452 -12.08 -5.02 49.13
CA ARG A 452 -12.78 -4.37 50.25
C ARG A 452 -11.82 -4.05 51.38
N VAL A 453 -12.15 -3.05 52.20
CA VAL A 453 -11.34 -2.66 53.36
C VAL A 453 -11.10 -3.88 54.27
N GLY A 454 -9.84 -4.14 54.60
CA GLY A 454 -9.41 -5.28 55.41
C GLY A 454 -9.04 -6.55 54.61
N GLU A 455 -9.27 -6.62 53.30
CA GLU A 455 -8.81 -7.75 52.47
C GLU A 455 -7.28 -7.70 52.26
N SER A 456 -6.64 -8.88 52.13
CA SER A 456 -5.19 -9.02 51.95
C SER A 456 -4.78 -8.69 50.51
N ILE A 457 -3.83 -7.78 50.34
CA ILE A 457 -3.28 -7.42 49.02
C ILE A 457 -2.29 -8.51 48.55
N ASN A 458 -1.52 -9.10 49.48
CA ASN A 458 -0.60 -10.20 49.18
C ASN A 458 -1.31 -11.48 48.70
N ASP A 459 -2.61 -11.64 48.99
CA ASP A 459 -3.41 -12.78 48.52
C ASP A 459 -3.87 -12.57 47.06
N LEU A 460 -3.81 -11.33 46.55
CA LEU A 460 -4.08 -10.97 45.15
C LEU A 460 -2.79 -10.84 44.31
N TYR A 461 -1.65 -10.52 44.92
CA TYR A 461 -0.39 -10.29 44.21
C TYR A 461 0.86 -10.62 45.03
N SER A 462 1.82 -11.32 44.42
CA SER A 462 3.16 -11.56 44.97
C SER A 462 4.23 -10.99 44.04
N THR A 463 5.23 -10.34 44.62
CA THR A 463 6.39 -9.78 43.90
C THR A 463 7.45 -10.82 43.60
N GLU A 464 7.38 -12.03 44.19
CA GLU A 464 8.42 -13.05 44.11
C GLU A 464 8.74 -13.46 42.67
N ILE A 465 7.72 -13.74 41.85
CA ILE A 465 7.88 -14.17 40.45
C ILE A 465 8.44 -13.03 39.58
N PRO A 466 7.87 -11.79 39.60
CA PRO A 466 8.50 -10.63 38.95
C PRO A 466 9.96 -10.41 39.38
N LEU A 467 10.25 -10.40 40.68
CA LEU A 467 11.60 -10.16 41.21
C LEU A 467 12.59 -11.26 40.82
N LYS A 468 12.17 -12.51 40.73
CA LYS A 468 13.03 -13.61 40.30
C LYS A 468 13.49 -13.42 38.85
N VAL A 469 12.55 -13.20 37.92
CA VAL A 469 12.90 -13.02 36.51
C VAL A 469 13.67 -11.72 36.29
N LEU A 470 13.33 -10.64 36.99
CA LEU A 470 14.08 -9.38 36.88
C LEU A 470 15.53 -9.54 37.35
N LYS A 471 15.79 -10.36 38.38
CA LYS A 471 17.16 -10.76 38.78
C LYS A 471 17.87 -11.63 37.73
N GLU A 472 17.15 -12.54 37.08
CA GLU A 472 17.67 -13.31 35.94
C GLU A 472 17.99 -12.41 34.73
N GLN A 473 17.32 -11.26 34.60
CA GLN A 473 17.59 -10.18 33.63
C GLN A 473 18.57 -9.11 34.15
N GLY A 474 19.32 -9.39 35.22
CA GLY A 474 20.40 -8.56 35.75
C GLY A 474 19.99 -7.46 36.74
N TYR A 475 18.70 -7.26 37.03
CA TYR A 475 18.27 -6.24 38.00
C TYR A 475 18.51 -6.66 39.45
N ARG A 476 18.92 -5.69 40.27
CA ARG A 476 19.06 -5.82 41.74
C ARG A 476 18.04 -4.93 42.44
N VAL A 477 17.46 -5.41 43.54
CA VAL A 477 16.53 -4.64 44.38
C VAL A 477 17.30 -3.64 45.22
N VAL A 478 16.94 -2.37 45.10
CA VAL A 478 17.49 -1.25 45.90
C VAL A 478 16.52 -0.86 47.01
N PHE A 479 15.20 -0.95 46.77
CA PHE A 479 14.17 -0.89 47.82
C PHE A 479 12.90 -1.65 47.41
N ASP A 480 12.11 -2.11 48.39
CA ASP A 480 10.80 -2.74 48.19
C ASP A 480 9.82 -2.25 49.28
N ASP A 481 8.85 -1.40 48.90
CA ASP A 481 7.85 -0.84 49.81
C ASP A 481 6.74 -1.84 50.17
N PHE A 482 6.58 -2.90 49.39
CA PHE A 482 5.46 -3.85 49.52
C PHE A 482 5.77 -4.95 50.53
N ASN A 483 7.04 -5.37 50.60
CA ASN A 483 7.53 -6.40 51.53
C ASN A 483 8.46 -5.82 52.62
N GLU A 484 8.45 -4.51 52.86
CA GLU A 484 9.28 -3.89 53.91
C GLU A 484 8.99 -4.57 55.27
N ASN A 485 10.05 -5.01 55.97
CA ASN A 485 9.99 -5.80 57.21
C ASN A 485 9.20 -7.13 57.14
N SER A 486 8.88 -7.66 55.95
CA SER A 486 8.01 -8.83 55.74
C SER A 486 6.55 -8.65 56.22
N GLU A 487 6.07 -7.41 56.35
CA GLU A 487 4.69 -7.16 56.77
C GLU A 487 3.68 -7.42 55.64
N ARG A 488 2.55 -8.06 55.99
CA ARG A 488 1.45 -8.30 55.06
C ARG A 488 0.62 -7.02 54.89
N GLN A 489 0.36 -6.65 53.63
CA GLN A 489 -0.37 -5.46 53.22
C GLN A 489 -1.86 -5.75 53.02
N TYR A 490 -2.70 -4.78 53.37
CA TYR A 490 -4.16 -4.89 53.35
C TYR A 490 -4.80 -3.65 52.71
N PHE A 491 -6.00 -3.79 52.14
CA PHE A 491 -6.79 -2.66 51.66
C PHE A 491 -7.22 -1.77 52.82
N LYS A 492 -6.76 -0.52 52.82
CA LYS A 492 -7.15 0.51 53.80
C LYS A 492 -8.21 1.42 53.17
N GLU A 493 -9.11 1.94 54.00
CA GLU A 493 -10.13 2.90 53.57
C GLU A 493 -9.46 4.20 53.10
N SER A 494 -9.60 4.51 51.80
CA SER A 494 -8.92 5.66 51.19
C SER A 494 -9.60 6.09 49.90
N VAL A 495 -9.78 7.40 49.72
CA VAL A 495 -10.21 7.99 48.43
C VAL A 495 -9.10 8.00 47.37
N LEU A 496 -7.87 7.64 47.75
CA LEU A 496 -6.72 7.50 46.86
C LEU A 496 -6.23 6.04 46.80
N PRO A 497 -5.80 5.52 45.63
CA PRO A 497 -5.13 4.23 45.53
C PRO A 497 -3.94 4.10 46.50
N GLN A 498 -3.81 2.95 47.16
CA GLN A 498 -2.59 2.63 47.90
C GLN A 498 -1.47 2.27 46.91
N ILE A 499 -0.37 3.03 46.90
CA ILE A 499 0.77 2.79 46.00
C ILE A 499 1.96 2.28 46.82
N PHE A 500 2.57 1.19 46.35
CA PHE A 500 3.83 0.62 46.82
C PHE A 500 4.84 0.63 45.68
N THR A 501 6.08 1.05 45.92
CA THR A 501 7.12 1.14 44.89
C THR A 501 8.27 0.16 45.16
N ILE A 502 8.89 -0.37 44.11
CA ILE A 502 10.01 -1.29 44.17
C ILE A 502 11.10 -0.76 43.23
N GLY A 503 12.20 -0.28 43.79
CA GLY A 503 13.32 0.28 43.04
C GLY A 503 14.29 -0.81 42.60
N LEU A 504 14.58 -0.87 41.30
CA LEU A 504 15.50 -1.81 40.68
C LEU A 504 16.62 -1.06 39.95
N SER A 505 17.84 -1.60 40.00
CA SER A 505 19.01 -1.08 39.28
C SER A 505 19.71 -2.19 38.50
N LYS A 506 20.29 -1.86 37.35
CA LYS A 506 21.12 -2.73 36.49
C LYS A 506 22.62 -2.48 36.65
N LYS A 507 23.03 -1.38 37.30
CA LYS A 507 24.46 -1.08 37.54
C LYS A 507 25.09 -2.12 38.48
N SER A 508 26.31 -2.53 38.15
CA SER A 508 27.12 -3.44 38.95
C SER A 508 27.92 -2.70 40.02
N SER A 509 27.87 -3.18 41.26
CA SER A 509 28.75 -2.73 42.36
C SER A 509 30.22 -3.15 42.18
N ASP A 510 30.51 -3.97 41.16
CA ASP A 510 31.84 -4.49 40.85
C ASP A 510 32.55 -3.59 39.81
N ASN A 511 33.10 -2.47 40.28
CA ASN A 511 34.21 -1.78 39.61
C ASN A 511 35.07 -1.09 40.67
N GLN A 512 36.19 -1.72 41.03
CA GLN A 512 37.20 -1.10 41.89
C GLN A 512 38.07 -0.14 41.06
N ASP A 513 37.63 1.12 40.94
CA ASP A 513 38.55 2.22 40.68
C ASP A 513 38.23 3.40 41.61
N ASN A 514 39.27 3.88 42.30
CA ASN A 514 39.10 4.75 43.46
C ASN A 514 39.05 6.24 43.05
N GLN A 515 37.85 6.82 42.91
CA GLN A 515 37.59 8.18 43.45
C GLN A 515 36.13 8.67 43.48
N GLU A 516 35.16 8.03 42.80
CA GLU A 516 33.77 8.55 42.73
C GLU A 516 32.76 7.88 43.71
N SER A 517 33.18 6.88 44.49
CA SER A 517 32.24 6.08 45.29
C SER A 517 31.67 6.79 46.53
N SER A 518 32.26 7.89 47.00
CA SER A 518 31.75 8.62 48.18
C SER A 518 30.44 9.33 47.91
N ASP A 519 30.31 9.93 46.73
CA ASP A 519 29.28 10.94 46.46
C ASP A 519 27.95 10.26 46.06
N LEU A 520 28.03 9.10 45.38
CA LEU A 520 26.89 8.28 45.01
C LEU A 520 26.25 7.58 46.22
N ASP A 521 27.05 7.00 47.12
CA ASP A 521 26.53 6.39 48.35
C ASP A 521 25.87 7.45 49.27
N GLU A 522 26.41 8.68 49.31
CA GLU A 522 25.79 9.79 50.04
C GLU A 522 24.50 10.30 49.36
N GLU A 523 24.37 10.19 48.03
CA GLU A 523 23.12 10.49 47.31
C GLU A 523 22.04 9.42 47.54
N TYR A 524 22.40 8.14 47.54
CA TYR A 524 21.48 7.05 47.89
C TYR A 524 20.96 7.15 49.33
N GLU A 525 21.82 7.47 50.30
CA GLU A 525 21.36 7.68 51.69
C GLU A 525 20.59 8.99 51.88
N LYS A 526 20.86 10.06 51.10
CA LYS A 526 19.98 11.25 51.07
C LYS A 526 18.58 10.92 50.55
N LEU A 527 18.47 10.11 49.49
CA LEU A 527 17.19 9.62 48.99
C LEU A 527 16.45 8.79 50.05
N ARG A 528 17.17 7.90 50.75
CA ARG A 528 16.63 7.08 51.84
C ARG A 528 16.15 7.93 53.03
N GLN A 529 16.95 8.89 53.49
CA GLN A 529 16.58 9.78 54.59
C GLN A 529 15.38 10.68 54.23
N THR A 530 15.32 11.19 52.99
CA THR A 530 14.17 11.96 52.49
C THR A 530 12.89 11.12 52.48
N ARG A 531 12.98 9.85 52.07
CA ARG A 531 11.89 8.85 52.13
C ARG A 531 11.42 8.59 53.57
N GLU A 532 12.31 8.43 54.53
CA GLU A 532 11.93 8.20 55.93
C GLU A 532 11.26 9.44 56.57
N GLN A 533 11.71 10.65 56.22
CA GLN A 533 11.00 11.89 56.60
C GLN A 533 9.57 11.92 56.01
N PHE A 534 9.39 11.52 54.75
CA PHE A 534 8.07 11.38 54.13
C PHE A 534 7.18 10.34 54.83
N LYS A 535 7.73 9.20 55.27
CA LYS A 535 6.97 8.21 56.07
C LYS A 535 6.49 8.79 57.40
N GLN A 536 7.27 9.64 58.07
CA GLN A 536 6.88 10.26 59.34
C GLN A 536 5.77 11.32 59.18
N ILE A 537 5.66 11.96 58.02
CA ILE A 537 4.56 12.90 57.70
C ILE A 537 3.25 12.15 57.40
N LYS A 538 3.32 10.93 56.84
CA LYS A 538 2.18 10.11 56.41
C LYS A 538 1.11 9.86 57.50
N PRO A 539 1.43 9.47 58.76
CA PRO A 539 0.41 9.27 59.80
C PRO A 539 -0.29 10.58 60.24
N THR A 540 0.40 11.73 60.22
CA THR A 540 -0.16 13.06 60.57
C THR A 540 -1.13 13.63 59.52
N ILE A 541 -1.47 12.82 58.51
CA ILE A 541 -2.50 13.06 57.50
C ILE A 541 -3.66 12.05 57.64
N MET A 542 -3.45 10.90 58.29
CA MET A 542 -4.45 9.83 58.43
C MET A 542 -5.29 9.93 59.70
N ASP A 543 -4.78 10.51 60.79
CA ASP A 543 -5.55 10.69 62.04
C ASP A 543 -6.19 12.07 62.14
N SER A 544 -7.35 12.23 61.51
CA SER A 544 -8.33 13.26 61.87
C SER A 544 -9.73 12.89 61.39
N SER A 545 -10.61 12.50 62.32
CA SER A 545 -12.05 12.37 62.10
C SER A 545 -12.79 13.73 62.03
N ASP A 546 -12.03 14.84 61.98
CA ASP A 546 -12.51 16.22 62.02
C ASP A 546 -12.41 16.94 60.67
N LYS A 547 -13.33 17.89 60.45
CA LYS A 547 -13.51 18.60 59.18
C LYS A 547 -12.45 19.69 58.95
N LEU A 548 -11.31 19.33 58.36
CA LEU A 548 -10.33 20.31 57.88
C LEU A 548 -10.91 21.24 56.79
N ASN A 549 -10.54 22.52 56.85
CA ASN A 549 -10.95 23.52 55.88
C ASN A 549 -10.03 23.51 54.64
N SER A 550 -10.63 23.60 53.45
CA SER A 550 -10.04 23.72 52.11
C SER A 550 -8.61 24.29 52.05
N SER A 551 -8.35 25.47 52.62
CA SER A 551 -7.04 26.13 52.58
C SER A 551 -5.90 25.32 53.24
N GLN A 552 -6.19 24.52 54.26
CA GLN A 552 -5.18 23.67 54.91
C GLN A 552 -4.90 22.42 54.08
N THR A 553 -5.93 21.86 53.42
CA THR A 553 -5.78 20.77 52.46
C THR A 553 -4.97 21.22 51.24
N VAL A 554 -5.21 22.42 50.71
CA VAL A 554 -4.45 23.00 49.59
C VAL A 554 -2.98 23.19 49.96
N ASN A 555 -2.66 23.76 51.14
CA ASN A 555 -1.27 23.93 51.56
C ASN A 555 -0.54 22.58 51.72
N LYS A 556 -1.17 21.58 52.37
CA LYS A 556 -0.58 20.23 52.48
C LYS A 556 -0.43 19.54 51.11
N LEU A 557 -1.31 19.81 50.15
CA LEU A 557 -1.18 19.31 48.78
C LEU A 557 -0.02 19.99 48.04
N ILE A 558 0.19 21.30 48.27
CA ILE A 558 1.36 22.04 47.77
C ILE A 558 2.65 21.49 48.39
N ASP A 559 2.68 21.13 49.68
CA ASP A 559 3.85 20.51 50.31
C ASP A 559 4.18 19.14 49.66
N ILE A 560 3.18 18.31 49.40
CA ILE A 560 3.34 17.02 48.69
C ILE A 560 3.85 17.23 47.26
N ILE A 561 3.27 18.18 46.52
CA ILE A 561 3.70 18.53 45.16
C ILE A 561 5.14 19.09 45.16
N THR A 562 5.48 19.92 46.15
CA THR A 562 6.81 20.52 46.30
C THR A 562 7.87 19.47 46.66
N GLY A 563 7.53 18.51 47.53
CA GLY A 563 8.43 17.41 47.86
C GLY A 563 8.61 16.41 46.71
N LEU A 564 7.56 16.13 45.93
CA LEU A 564 7.68 15.36 44.66
C LEU A 564 8.54 16.11 43.63
N LEU A 565 8.33 17.41 43.45
CA LEU A 565 9.18 18.26 42.61
C LEU A 565 10.64 18.29 43.12
N THR A 566 10.85 18.28 44.44
CA THR A 566 12.20 18.25 45.03
C THR A 566 12.88 16.90 44.78
N LEU A 567 12.14 15.79 44.87
CA LEU A 567 12.66 14.45 44.52
C LEU A 567 13.06 14.40 43.04
N ILE A 568 12.21 14.90 42.14
CA ILE A 568 12.48 15.01 40.70
C ILE A 568 13.69 15.94 40.42
N PHE A 569 13.85 17.02 41.20
CA PHE A 569 14.93 18.00 41.05
C PHE A 569 16.26 17.60 41.71
N MET A 570 16.25 16.62 42.62
CA MET A 570 17.45 15.88 43.03
C MET A 570 17.86 14.92 41.90
N LEU A 571 16.93 14.08 41.43
CA LEU A 571 17.16 13.10 40.36
C LEU A 571 17.64 13.75 39.03
N SER A 572 17.31 15.02 38.77
CA SER A 572 17.78 15.75 37.59
C SER A 572 19.15 16.45 37.73
N LYS A 573 19.82 16.35 38.89
CA LYS A 573 21.07 17.08 39.17
C LYS A 573 22.36 16.29 39.01
N GLY A 574 22.33 14.97 38.95
CA GLY A 574 23.54 14.15 38.74
C GLY A 574 24.32 14.51 37.47
N ASN A 575 23.63 14.91 36.40
CA ASN A 575 24.23 15.25 35.10
C ASN A 575 24.79 16.68 35.03
N LYS A 576 25.70 17.03 35.95
CA LYS A 576 26.63 18.19 35.80
C LYS A 576 28.04 17.94 36.35
N LYS A 577 28.71 16.93 35.76
CA LYS A 577 30.15 16.95 35.49
C LYS A 577 30.41 16.30 34.12
#